data_AF-A0A915N4H9-F1
#
_entry.id   AF-A0A915N4H9-F1
#
_cell.length_a   1.000
_cell.length_b   1.000
_cell.length_c   1.000
_cell.angle_alpha   90.00
_cell.angle_beta   90.00
_cell.angle_gamma   90.00
#
_symmetry.space_group_name_H-M   'P 1'
#
loop_
_entity.id
_entity.type
_entity.pdbx_description
1 polymer ?
#
loop_
_entity_poly.entity_id
_entity_poly.type
_entity_poly.pdbx_seq_one_letter_code
_entity_poly.pdbx_strand_id
1 'polypeptide(L)'
;MYAAGEQFSRQEEEFQQLIQGAKRRGPRTTISQEQLDMLNTMFTNNPKPSKHARAILAKNSGLSMRVIQVWFQNRRSKERRLKHLCNFLRHCDDGKNFEKRGLKKGTSCLGGIGKRHAPMVQAHVSELLEVHPIFDMPEQNIEDDFYLAKLILVLNAASQYPVICSLIPNYILKHYRYLQRAWPSLIPPIK
;
A
#
# COMPACT_ATOMS: atom_id res chain seq x y z
N MET A 1 44.93 -27.00 23.19
CA MET A 1 44.17 -26.96 21.93
C MET A 1 42.67 -27.24 22.17
N TYR A 2 41.92 -26.42 22.94
CA TYR A 2 40.48 -26.64 23.17
C TYR A 2 39.69 -25.35 23.46
N ALA A 3 39.75 -24.34 22.58
CA ALA A 3 38.97 -23.09 22.78
C ALA A 3 38.03 -22.73 21.61
N ALA A 4 38.14 -23.40 20.45
CA ALA A 4 37.37 -23.05 19.25
C ALA A 4 36.07 -23.87 19.08
N GLY A 5 35.96 -25.04 19.71
CA GLY A 5 34.81 -25.94 19.54
C GLY A 5 33.54 -25.47 20.25
N GLU A 6 33.67 -24.81 21.39
CA GLU A 6 32.53 -24.34 22.21
C GLU A 6 31.90 -23.05 21.69
N GLN A 7 32.65 -22.25 20.93
CA GLN A 7 32.13 -21.01 20.33
C GLN A 7 31.22 -21.30 19.14
N PHE A 8 31.52 -22.35 18.38
CA PHE A 8 30.74 -22.74 17.21
C PHE A 8 29.36 -23.32 17.60
N SER A 9 29.31 -24.17 18.63
CA SER A 9 28.05 -24.72 19.16
C SER A 9 27.18 -23.65 19.84
N ARG A 10 27.77 -22.66 20.51
CA ARG A 10 27.03 -21.54 21.11
C ARG A 10 26.41 -20.61 20.06
N GLN A 11 27.12 -20.34 18.96
CA GLN A 11 26.59 -19.55 17.85
C GLN A 11 25.45 -20.26 17.10
N GLU A 12 25.54 -21.58 16.94
CA GLU A 12 24.47 -22.38 16.35
C GLU A 12 23.21 -22.38 17.23
N GLU A 13 23.36 -22.46 18.56
CA GLU A 13 22.25 -22.37 19.52
C GLU A 13 21.62 -20.97 19.55
N GLU A 14 22.41 -19.90 19.49
CA GLU A 14 21.90 -18.51 19.38
C GLU A 14 21.18 -18.28 18.05
N PHE A 15 21.67 -18.85 16.94
CA PHE A 15 21.01 -18.80 15.64
C PHE A 15 19.69 -19.59 15.63
N GLN A 16 19.67 -20.79 16.24
CA GLN A 16 18.45 -21.58 16.42
C GLN A 16 17.41 -20.84 17.29
N GLN A 17 17.85 -20.15 18.35
CA GLN A 17 16.98 -19.32 19.20
C GLN A 17 16.46 -18.07 18.46
N LEU A 18 17.27 -17.45 17.60
CA LEU A 18 16.85 -16.34 16.72
C LEU A 18 15.77 -16.78 15.71
N ILE A 19 15.88 -18.01 15.17
CA ILE A 19 14.88 -18.60 14.27
C ILE A 19 13.59 -18.96 15.04
N GLN A 20 13.68 -19.38 16.30
CA GLN A 20 12.51 -19.65 17.16
C GLN A 20 11.79 -18.36 17.61
N GLY A 21 12.52 -17.25 17.79
CA GLY A 21 11.98 -15.93 18.12
C GLY A 21 11.24 -15.23 16.96
N ALA A 22 11.53 -15.63 15.72
CA ALA A 22 10.78 -15.22 14.54
C ALA A 22 9.42 -15.92 14.50
N LYS A 23 8.49 -15.49 15.37
CA LYS A 23 7.09 -15.96 15.47
C LYS A 23 6.55 -16.31 14.08
N ARG A 24 6.52 -17.61 13.80
CA ARG A 24 6.07 -18.18 12.53
C ARG A 24 4.68 -17.63 12.26
N ARG A 25 4.57 -16.79 11.22
CA ARG A 25 3.28 -16.42 10.66
C ARG A 25 2.63 -17.75 10.30
N GLY A 26 1.54 -18.10 10.98
CA GLY A 26 0.87 -19.39 10.75
C GLY A 26 0.51 -19.59 9.27
N PRO A 27 0.17 -20.81 8.86
CA PRO A 27 -0.17 -21.12 7.48
C PRO A 27 -1.16 -20.11 6.92
N ARG A 28 -0.85 -19.55 5.74
CA ARG A 28 -1.70 -18.54 5.11
C ARG A 28 -3.01 -19.21 4.71
N THR A 29 -4.11 -18.79 5.34
CA THR A 29 -5.44 -19.28 4.98
C THR A 29 -5.91 -18.61 3.70
N THR A 30 -6.27 -19.40 2.70
CA THR A 30 -7.00 -18.94 1.50
C THR A 30 -8.48 -18.94 1.81
N ILE A 31 -9.16 -17.83 1.53
CA ILE A 31 -10.61 -17.66 1.73
C ILE A 31 -11.25 -17.72 0.34
N SER A 32 -12.21 -18.63 0.14
CA SER A 32 -12.95 -18.78 -1.12
C SER A 32 -13.91 -17.62 -1.37
N GLN A 33 -14.41 -17.48 -2.60
CA GLN A 33 -15.34 -16.41 -2.95
C GLN A 33 -16.65 -16.49 -2.17
N GLU A 34 -17.24 -17.69 -2.04
CA GLU A 34 -18.46 -17.91 -1.25
C GLU A 34 -18.27 -17.48 0.22
N GLN A 35 -17.12 -17.79 0.81
CA GLN A 35 -16.76 -17.35 2.16
C GLN A 35 -16.59 -15.83 2.25
N LEU A 36 -16.03 -15.18 1.23
CA LEU A 36 -15.92 -13.72 1.17
C LEU A 36 -17.29 -13.05 1.08
N ASP A 37 -18.22 -13.60 0.31
CA ASP A 37 -19.57 -13.06 0.15
C ASP A 37 -20.33 -13.11 1.48
N MET A 38 -20.25 -14.22 2.22
CA MET A 38 -20.78 -14.33 3.59
C MET A 38 -20.16 -13.27 4.53
N LEU A 39 -18.84 -13.09 4.48
CA LEU A 39 -18.12 -12.12 5.32
C LEU A 39 -18.51 -10.68 4.99
N ASN A 40 -18.67 -10.36 3.70
CA ASN A 40 -19.05 -9.03 3.23
C ASN A 40 -20.49 -8.69 3.63
N THR A 41 -21.44 -9.62 3.45
CA THR A 41 -22.83 -9.45 3.88
C THR A 41 -22.92 -9.16 5.39
N MET A 42 -22.19 -9.93 6.19
CA MET A 42 -22.14 -9.70 7.64
C MET A 42 -21.47 -8.38 8.01
N PHE A 43 -20.43 -7.96 7.26
CA PHE A 43 -19.72 -6.71 7.52
C PHE A 43 -20.59 -5.47 7.23
N THR A 44 -21.37 -5.50 6.15
CA THR A 44 -22.31 -4.42 5.80
C THR A 44 -23.37 -4.22 6.89
N ASN A 45 -23.87 -5.32 7.46
CA ASN A 45 -24.86 -5.28 8.53
C ASN A 45 -24.25 -4.90 9.89
N ASN A 46 -23.09 -5.47 10.23
CA ASN A 46 -22.42 -5.21 11.49
C ASN A 46 -20.88 -5.28 11.35
N PRO A 47 -20.19 -4.13 11.24
CA PRO A 47 -18.73 -4.09 11.07
C PRO A 47 -17.96 -4.47 12.36
N LYS A 48 -18.63 -4.54 13.51
CA LYS A 48 -18.07 -4.95 14.81
C LYS A 48 -18.90 -6.10 15.39
N PRO A 49 -18.91 -7.29 14.75
CA PRO A 49 -19.71 -8.42 15.20
C PRO A 49 -19.30 -8.85 16.62
N SER A 50 -20.26 -9.25 17.44
CA SER A 50 -20.02 -9.76 18.80
C SER A 50 -19.24 -11.08 18.78
N LYS A 51 -18.71 -11.52 19.94
CA LYS A 51 -18.03 -12.83 20.04
C LYS A 51 -18.95 -13.96 19.59
N HIS A 52 -20.23 -13.91 19.97
CA HIS A 52 -21.24 -14.90 19.59
C HIS A 52 -21.52 -14.88 18.08
N ALA A 53 -21.71 -13.70 17.48
CA ALA A 53 -21.92 -13.57 16.04
C ALA A 53 -20.72 -14.10 15.23
N ARG A 54 -19.48 -13.86 15.69
CA ARG A 54 -18.29 -14.44 15.08
C ARG A 54 -18.21 -15.96 15.22
N ALA A 55 -18.71 -16.53 16.31
CA ALA A 55 -18.75 -17.97 16.53
C ALA A 55 -19.71 -18.65 15.54
N ILE A 56 -20.90 -18.07 15.34
CA ILE A 56 -21.87 -18.54 14.33
C ILE A 56 -21.25 -18.45 12.93
N LEU A 57 -20.62 -17.32 12.60
CA LEU A 57 -20.00 -17.12 11.29
C LEU A 57 -18.84 -18.08 11.03
N ALA A 58 -18.02 -18.37 12.05
CA ALA A 58 -16.96 -19.38 11.98
C ALA A 58 -17.53 -20.77 11.70
N LYS A 59 -18.62 -21.15 12.39
CA LYS A 59 -19.30 -22.43 12.17
C LYS A 59 -19.86 -22.55 10.75
N ASN A 60 -20.51 -21.49 10.25
CA ASN A 60 -21.16 -21.52 8.94
C ASN A 60 -20.17 -21.43 7.77
N SER A 61 -19.07 -20.68 7.92
CA SER A 61 -18.05 -20.51 6.86
C SER A 61 -16.96 -21.58 6.86
N GLY A 62 -16.87 -22.40 7.92
CA GLY A 62 -15.76 -23.35 8.12
C GLY A 62 -14.42 -22.69 8.46
N LEU A 63 -14.38 -21.36 8.65
CA LEU A 63 -13.18 -20.61 8.99
C LEU A 63 -12.96 -20.60 10.51
N SER A 64 -11.69 -20.63 10.93
CA SER A 64 -11.38 -20.49 12.36
C SER A 64 -11.79 -19.12 12.90
N MET A 65 -12.13 -19.08 14.20
CA MET A 65 -12.42 -17.84 14.93
C MET A 65 -11.32 -16.78 14.74
N ARG A 66 -10.05 -17.20 14.70
CA ARG A 66 -8.89 -16.34 14.47
C ARG A 66 -8.93 -15.68 13.08
N VAL A 67 -9.26 -16.43 12.03
CA VAL A 67 -9.34 -15.94 10.65
C VAL A 67 -10.47 -14.91 10.52
N ILE A 68 -11.65 -15.22 11.06
CA ILE A 68 -12.79 -14.27 11.11
C ILE A 68 -12.37 -12.98 11.84
N GLN A 69 -11.75 -13.10 13.01
CA GLN A 69 -11.29 -11.94 13.77
C GLN A 69 -10.28 -11.09 12.99
N VAL A 70 -9.27 -11.70 12.37
CA VAL A 70 -8.25 -10.99 11.58
C VAL A 70 -8.86 -10.35 10.35
N TRP A 71 -9.77 -11.04 9.66
CA TRP A 71 -10.45 -10.50 8.48
C TRP A 71 -11.22 -9.24 8.83
N PHE A 72 -12.04 -9.25 9.89
CA PHE A 72 -12.79 -8.07 10.32
C PHE A 72 -11.87 -6.94 10.81
N GLN A 73 -10.75 -7.26 11.46
CA GLN A 73 -9.73 -6.27 11.83
C GLN A 73 -9.10 -5.62 10.60
N ASN A 74 -8.69 -6.42 9.61
CA ASN A 74 -8.08 -5.96 8.37
C ASN A 74 -9.07 -5.17 7.52
N ARG A 75 -10.33 -5.62 7.42
CA ARG A 75 -11.40 -4.93 6.70
C ARG A 75 -11.68 -3.55 7.30
N ARG A 76 -11.83 -3.44 8.63
CA ARG A 76 -11.96 -2.14 9.32
C ARG A 76 -10.71 -1.27 9.20
N SER A 77 -9.52 -1.88 9.21
CA SER A 77 -8.27 -1.14 9.02
C SER A 77 -8.18 -0.54 7.62
N LYS A 78 -8.56 -1.31 6.60
CA LYS A 78 -8.66 -0.85 5.21
C LYS A 78 -9.72 0.26 5.09
N GLU A 79 -10.89 0.09 5.69
CA GLU A 79 -11.95 1.11 5.69
C GLU A 79 -11.52 2.40 6.40
N ARG A 80 -10.83 2.33 7.55
CA ARG A 80 -10.29 3.52 8.22
C ARG A 80 -9.21 4.22 7.41
N ARG A 81 -8.31 3.47 6.76
CA ARG A 81 -7.30 4.05 5.86
C ARG A 81 -7.97 4.77 4.69
N LEU A 82 -8.98 4.15 4.10
CA LEU A 82 -9.78 4.75 3.03
C LEU A 82 -10.55 5.98 3.53
N LYS A 83 -11.16 5.94 4.72
CA LYS A 83 -11.84 7.10 5.33
C LYS A 83 -10.88 8.24 5.69
N HIS A 84 -9.67 7.95 6.16
CA HIS A 84 -8.65 8.98 6.37
C HIS A 84 -8.18 9.59 5.05
N LEU A 85 -8.09 8.79 3.99
CA LEU A 85 -7.83 9.25 2.63
C LEU A 85 -8.99 10.14 2.13
N CYS A 86 -10.24 9.68 2.23
CA CYS A 86 -11.41 10.48 1.88
C CYS A 86 -11.62 11.73 2.76
N ASN A 87 -11.24 11.70 4.04
CA ASN A 87 -11.29 12.88 4.91
C ASN A 87 -10.18 13.89 4.58
N PHE A 88 -9.01 13.39 4.17
CA PHE A 88 -7.94 14.20 3.60
C PHE A 88 -8.43 14.90 2.32
N LEU A 89 -9.16 14.19 1.45
CA LEU A 89 -9.80 14.75 0.24
C LEU A 89 -10.89 15.78 0.53
N ARG A 90 -11.80 15.52 1.49
CA ARG A 90 -12.92 16.43 1.79
C ARG A 90 -12.51 17.78 2.37
N HIS A 91 -11.27 17.92 2.86
CA HIS A 91 -10.76 19.20 3.39
C HIS A 91 -9.94 19.99 2.36
N CYS A 92 -9.91 19.55 1.10
CA CYS A 92 -9.35 20.27 -0.04
C CYS A 92 -10.36 21.17 -0.77
N ASP A 93 -11.67 21.04 -0.48
CA ASP A 93 -12.74 21.79 -1.18
C ASP A 93 -12.91 23.24 -0.67
N ASP A 94 -12.32 23.59 0.47
CA ASP A 94 -12.54 24.91 1.11
C ASP A 94 -11.58 26.03 0.68
N GLY A 95 -10.88 25.88 -0.47
CA GLY A 95 -10.30 26.96 -1.28
C GLY A 95 -9.40 28.03 -0.63
N LYS A 96 -9.14 27.98 0.68
CA LYS A 96 -8.45 29.03 1.45
C LYS A 96 -7.61 28.39 2.54
N ASN A 97 -6.29 28.60 2.44
CA ASN A 97 -5.21 28.19 3.35
C ASN A 97 -4.52 26.84 3.07
N PHE A 98 -3.91 26.72 1.88
CA PHE A 98 -2.92 25.67 1.61
C PHE A 98 -1.58 25.91 2.32
N GLU A 99 -1.26 27.16 2.67
CA GLU A 99 0.07 27.56 3.16
C GLU A 99 0.35 27.26 4.64
N LYS A 100 -0.66 26.82 5.42
CA LYS A 100 -0.52 26.56 6.86
C LYS A 100 -0.65 25.11 7.31
N ARG A 101 -0.84 24.15 6.39
CA ARG A 101 -1.02 22.73 6.76
C ARG A 101 0.20 21.92 6.37
N GLY A 102 1.16 21.83 7.30
CA GLY A 102 2.38 21.04 7.15
C GLY A 102 2.10 19.65 6.56
N LEU A 103 2.67 19.41 5.38
CA LEU A 103 2.63 18.18 4.61
C LEU A 103 3.17 17.02 5.47
N LYS A 104 2.31 16.27 6.17
CA LYS A 104 2.74 15.22 7.13
C LYS A 104 3.02 13.88 6.43
N LYS A 105 4.27 13.41 6.56
CA LYS A 105 4.87 12.05 6.47
C LYS A 105 4.42 11.03 5.39
N GLY A 106 3.15 10.94 4.98
CA GLY A 106 2.63 9.89 4.09
C GLY A 106 2.93 10.12 2.60
N THR A 107 2.85 11.36 2.12
CA THR A 107 3.21 11.70 0.74
C THR A 107 4.73 11.68 0.54
N SER A 108 5.50 12.09 1.56
CA SER A 108 6.97 11.99 1.50
C SER A 108 7.48 10.55 1.54
N CYS A 109 6.76 9.62 2.16
CA CYS A 109 7.19 8.22 2.19
C CYS A 109 7.05 7.55 0.81
N LEU A 110 6.00 7.85 0.05
CA LEU A 110 5.85 7.37 -1.34
C LEU A 110 6.92 7.95 -2.27
N GLY A 111 7.19 9.26 -2.19
CA GLY A 111 8.29 9.87 -2.93
C GLY A 111 9.64 9.23 -2.56
N GLY A 112 9.86 8.95 -1.27
CA GLY A 112 11.05 8.24 -0.80
C GLY A 112 11.15 6.79 -1.29
N ILE A 113 10.04 6.06 -1.36
CA ILE A 113 9.99 4.70 -1.93
C ILE A 113 10.33 4.74 -3.42
N GLY A 114 9.73 5.66 -4.17
CA GLY A 114 10.01 5.84 -5.60
C GLY A 114 11.50 6.07 -5.86
N LYS A 115 12.13 6.96 -5.08
CA LYS A 115 13.58 7.22 -5.18
C LYS A 115 14.44 6.00 -4.86
N ARG A 116 14.11 5.25 -3.81
CA ARG A 116 14.93 4.10 -3.34
C ARG A 116 14.75 2.82 -4.15
N HIS A 117 13.59 2.64 -4.78
CA HIS A 117 13.21 1.40 -5.45
C HIS A 117 12.87 1.62 -6.94
N ALA A 118 13.53 2.57 -7.60
CA ALA A 118 13.24 2.93 -8.99
C ALA A 118 13.27 1.75 -9.97
N PRO A 119 14.22 0.77 -9.89
CA PRO A 119 14.20 -0.41 -10.76
C PRO A 119 12.96 -1.29 -10.58
N MET A 120 12.47 -1.43 -9.34
CA MET A 120 11.22 -2.18 -9.08
C MET A 120 10.01 -1.42 -9.60
N VAL A 121 9.99 -0.10 -9.44
CA VAL A 121 8.91 0.74 -9.98
C VAL A 121 8.88 0.64 -11.50
N GLN A 122 10.03 0.69 -12.18
CA GLN A 122 10.18 0.56 -13.63
C GLN A 122 9.49 -0.71 -14.18
N ALA A 123 9.67 -1.86 -13.51
CA ALA A 123 9.06 -3.12 -13.90
C ALA A 123 7.52 -3.09 -13.87
N HIS A 124 6.93 -2.18 -13.10
CA HIS A 124 5.48 -2.06 -12.92
C HIS A 124 4.89 -0.76 -13.48
N VAL A 125 5.64 0.08 -14.21
CA VAL A 125 5.13 1.38 -14.69
C VAL A 125 3.88 1.23 -15.54
N SER A 126 3.86 0.28 -16.48
CA SER A 126 2.70 0.04 -17.36
C SER A 126 1.46 -0.41 -16.60
N GLU A 127 1.65 -1.25 -15.57
CA GLU A 127 0.56 -1.71 -14.69
C GLU A 127 0.07 -0.58 -13.78
N LEU A 128 1.00 0.15 -13.16
CA LEU A 128 0.70 1.26 -12.25
C LEU A 128 -0.02 2.40 -12.95
N LEU A 129 0.42 2.78 -14.15
CA LEU A 129 -0.19 3.85 -14.92
C LEU A 129 -1.38 3.37 -15.77
N GLU A 130 -1.74 2.09 -15.68
CA GLU A 130 -2.83 1.47 -16.45
C GLU A 130 -2.71 1.73 -17.96
N VAL A 131 -1.47 1.74 -18.47
CA VAL A 131 -1.17 2.02 -19.88
C VAL A 131 -1.31 0.73 -20.67
N HIS A 132 -2.32 0.66 -21.54
CA HIS A 132 -2.53 -0.49 -22.41
C HIS A 132 -1.80 -0.31 -23.76
N PRO A 133 -1.07 -1.33 -24.28
CA PRO A 133 -0.31 -1.20 -25.54
C PRO A 133 -1.14 -0.92 -26.80
N ILE A 134 -2.46 -1.13 -26.74
CA ILE A 134 -3.36 -1.10 -27.91
C ILE A 134 -4.55 -0.14 -27.71
N PHE A 135 -4.95 0.15 -26.47
CA PHE A 135 -6.18 0.90 -26.20
C PHE A 135 -5.85 2.20 -25.51
N ASP A 136 -6.44 3.29 -25.99
CA ASP A 136 -6.43 4.58 -25.31
C ASP A 136 -7.35 4.48 -24.08
N MET A 137 -6.74 4.16 -22.95
CA MET A 137 -7.44 4.19 -21.66
C MET A 137 -7.82 5.64 -21.32
N PRO A 138 -9.03 5.87 -20.78
CA PRO A 138 -9.47 7.22 -20.45
C PRO A 138 -8.50 7.89 -19.47
N GLU A 139 -8.16 9.15 -19.73
CA GLU A 139 -7.27 9.94 -18.88
C GLU A 139 -7.80 9.97 -17.44
N GLN A 140 -7.00 9.49 -16.49
CA GLN A 140 -7.38 9.45 -15.08
C GLN A 140 -7.38 10.87 -14.50
N ASN A 141 -8.41 11.20 -13.71
CA ASN A 141 -8.52 12.52 -13.08
C ASN A 141 -7.39 12.72 -12.05
N ILE A 142 -6.67 13.84 -12.11
CA ILE A 142 -5.59 14.22 -11.15
C ILE A 142 -6.12 14.33 -9.72
N GLU A 143 -7.42 14.61 -9.56
CA GLU A 143 -8.09 14.68 -8.26
C GLU A 143 -8.32 13.29 -7.62
N ASP A 144 -8.14 12.20 -8.38
CA ASP A 144 -8.12 10.86 -7.80
C ASP A 144 -6.83 10.63 -7.00
N ASP A 145 -6.98 10.44 -5.69
CA ASP A 145 -5.91 10.17 -4.76
C ASP A 145 -5.07 8.93 -5.10
N PHE A 146 -5.69 7.88 -5.63
CA PHE A 146 -4.96 6.66 -5.97
C PHE A 146 -4.06 6.92 -7.17
N TYR A 147 -4.60 7.59 -8.18
CA TYR A 147 -3.82 8.04 -9.32
C TYR A 147 -2.71 9.03 -8.91
N LEU A 148 -3.00 10.01 -8.05
CA LEU A 148 -2.01 10.95 -7.56
C LEU A 148 -0.88 10.25 -6.77
N ALA A 149 -1.21 9.26 -5.94
CA ALA A 149 -0.22 8.45 -5.23
C ALA A 149 0.65 7.63 -6.19
N LYS A 150 0.06 7.05 -7.24
CA LYS A 150 0.78 6.36 -8.32
C LYS A 150 1.73 7.34 -9.04
N LEU A 151 1.26 8.56 -9.36
CA LEU A 151 2.07 9.61 -9.98
C LEU A 151 3.24 10.03 -9.09
N ILE A 152 3.01 10.31 -7.79
CA ILE A 152 4.08 10.66 -6.84
C ILE A 152 5.16 9.58 -6.82
N LEU A 153 4.75 8.30 -6.78
CA LEU A 153 5.67 7.16 -6.77
C LEU A 153 6.50 7.08 -8.07
N VAL A 154 5.83 7.11 -9.23
CA VAL A 154 6.46 6.93 -10.54
C VAL A 154 7.33 8.13 -10.91
N LEU A 155 6.88 9.37 -10.69
CA LEU A 155 7.65 10.57 -11.01
C LEU A 155 8.89 10.70 -10.12
N ASN A 156 8.80 10.32 -8.84
CA ASN A 156 9.98 10.28 -7.97
C ASN A 156 10.96 9.19 -8.39
N ALA A 157 10.49 8.03 -8.85
CA ALA A 157 11.35 6.99 -9.42
C ALA A 157 12.03 7.46 -10.72
N ALA A 158 11.28 8.12 -11.61
CA ALA A 158 11.78 8.67 -12.86
C ALA A 158 12.90 9.69 -12.66
N SER A 159 12.86 10.46 -11.57
CA SER A 159 13.96 11.39 -11.23
C SER A 159 15.29 10.71 -10.90
N GLN A 160 15.26 9.43 -10.50
CA GLN A 160 16.46 8.64 -10.21
C GLN A 160 16.83 7.72 -11.38
N TYR A 161 15.85 7.33 -12.19
CA TYR A 161 16.03 6.38 -13.28
C TYR A 161 15.39 6.91 -14.58
N PRO A 162 16.16 7.64 -15.41
CA PRO A 162 15.64 8.35 -16.59
C PRO A 162 14.97 7.44 -17.63
N VAL A 163 15.29 6.14 -17.64
CA VAL A 163 14.63 5.15 -18.49
C VAL A 163 13.11 5.13 -18.26
N ILE A 164 12.65 5.41 -17.03
CA ILE A 164 11.22 5.48 -16.72
C ILE A 164 10.54 6.62 -17.49
N CYS A 165 11.24 7.74 -17.76
CA CYS A 165 10.68 8.85 -18.52
C CYS A 165 10.19 8.42 -19.92
N SER A 166 10.89 7.47 -20.56
CA SER A 166 10.50 6.91 -21.87
C SER A 166 9.24 6.05 -21.82
N LEU A 167 8.83 5.59 -20.63
CA LEU A 167 7.64 4.77 -20.41
C LEU A 167 6.42 5.61 -20.01
N ILE A 168 6.59 6.91 -19.76
CA ILE A 168 5.54 7.81 -19.30
C ILE A 168 4.79 8.41 -20.50
N PRO A 169 3.46 8.20 -20.63
CA PRO A 169 2.67 8.81 -21.69
C PRO A 169 2.64 10.35 -21.64
N ASN A 170 2.44 10.98 -22.79
CA ASN A 170 2.43 12.45 -22.92
C ASN A 170 1.37 13.16 -22.05
N TYR A 171 0.21 12.54 -21.81
CA TYR A 171 -0.83 13.12 -20.96
C TYR A 171 -0.38 13.18 -19.48
N ILE A 172 0.35 12.17 -19.00
CA ILE A 172 0.99 12.17 -17.68
C ILE A 172 2.02 13.30 -17.56
N LEU A 173 2.75 13.64 -18.63
CA LEU A 173 3.70 14.75 -18.61
C LEU A 173 3.01 16.11 -18.40
N LYS A 174 1.75 16.27 -18.85
CA LYS A 174 0.94 17.45 -18.53
C LYS A 174 0.64 17.51 -17.04
N HIS A 175 0.25 16.38 -16.45
CA HIS A 175 0.02 16.26 -15.00
C HIS A 175 1.29 16.55 -14.20
N TYR A 176 2.44 16.03 -14.63
CA TYR A 176 3.73 16.33 -14.02
C TYR A 176 4.04 17.82 -13.97
N ARG A 177 3.83 18.57 -15.06
CA ARG A 177 4.09 20.03 -15.07
C ARG A 177 3.21 20.79 -14.08
N TYR A 178 1.95 20.38 -13.95
CA TYR A 178 1.05 20.95 -12.95
C TYR A 178 1.54 20.63 -11.53
N LEU A 179 1.81 19.34 -11.26
CA LEU A 179 2.26 18.87 -9.95
C LEU A 179 3.62 19.44 -9.53
N GLN A 180 4.55 19.63 -10.46
CA GLN A 180 5.86 20.21 -10.21
C GLN A 180 5.75 21.70 -9.83
N ARG A 181 4.84 22.44 -10.46
CA ARG A 181 4.56 23.84 -10.10
C ARG A 181 3.87 23.95 -8.74
N ALA A 182 2.94 23.05 -8.44
CA ALA A 182 2.19 23.05 -7.19
C ALA A 182 3.04 22.56 -5.99
N TRP A 183 3.84 21.50 -6.18
CA TRP A 183 4.60 20.84 -5.11
C TRP A 183 6.06 20.51 -5.51
N PRO A 184 6.90 21.52 -5.78
CA PRO A 184 8.27 21.32 -6.27
C PRO A 184 9.19 20.55 -5.30
N SER A 185 8.91 20.58 -4.00
CA SER A 185 9.68 19.84 -2.99
C SER A 185 9.33 18.35 -2.93
N LEU A 186 8.13 17.97 -3.35
CA LEU A 186 7.65 16.59 -3.36
C LEU A 186 7.87 15.91 -4.72
N ILE A 187 7.75 16.67 -5.80
CA ILE A 187 7.89 16.20 -7.17
C ILE A 187 9.20 16.75 -7.75
N PRO A 188 10.29 15.96 -7.73
CA PRO A 188 11.58 16.39 -8.25
C PRO A 188 11.55 16.60 -9.77
N PRO A 189 12.45 17.42 -10.32
CA PRO A 189 12.61 17.53 -11.76
C PRO A 189 13.06 16.18 -12.35
N ILE A 190 12.34 15.71 -13.36
CA ILE A 190 12.73 14.54 -14.16
C ILE A 190 13.54 15.03 -15.38
N LYS A 191 14.60 14.29 -15.72
CA LYS A 191 15.51 14.58 -16.84
C LYS A 191 15.13 13.76 -18.07
#